data_AF-A0A1S6IWX4-F1
#
_entry.id   AF-A0A1S6IWX4-F1
#
_cell.length_a   1.000
_cell.length_b   1.000
_cell.length_c   1.000
_cell.angle_alpha   90.00
_cell.angle_beta   90.00
_cell.angle_gamma   90.00
#
_symmetry.space_group_name_H-M   'P 1'
#
loop_
_entity.id
_entity.type
_entity.pdbx_description
1 polymer ?
#
loop_
_entity_poly.entity_id
_entity_poly.type
_entity_poly.pdbx_seq_one_letter_code
_entity_poly.pdbx_strand_id
1 'polypeptide(L)'
;MLRPFKINGIVLNHELTKGNMKRKIIMILLSILLLWALVTLYFYCQHLHKVKRIPLYENYQIGDTTVCLRELRLINYEQIPLEYDNLPWYIELTRHLPQPLIMPYFKMITFYRHSYVFNDEYGTAYLQGYAISKDETRIFGPDKKIDIWLAGPHEVGYLGGNSTMQRYESDNFYFFSCEGRNVPLNPTELTIMVNDKINNKDYKLPLKLNWQTKTYTFFNRQTSHYQNCNPVVKVEEFIDLQEKGKSEKLAQLILAERLPSISWQATTHDYWHKPKQMRLSYYEKYQGLADVISVNITFGEVIDPYEFHGQAQQKFYLVDHRGTWKIIHIGPLEKL
;
A
#
# COMPACT_ATOMS: atom_id res chain seq x y z
N MET A 1 -45.96 -7.17 49.22
CA MET A 1 -45.45 -7.84 50.45
C MET A 1 -45.57 -9.34 50.23
N LEU A 2 -44.51 -10.00 49.76
CA LEU A 2 -44.54 -11.45 49.49
C LEU A 2 -44.11 -12.19 50.77
N ARG A 3 -44.98 -13.05 51.29
CA ARG A 3 -44.71 -13.85 52.50
C ARG A 3 -43.63 -14.90 52.19
N PRO A 4 -42.66 -15.13 53.09
CA PRO A 4 -41.63 -16.14 52.89
C PRO A 4 -42.23 -17.55 52.92
N PHE A 5 -41.87 -18.37 51.93
CA PHE A 5 -42.26 -19.77 51.85
C PHE A 5 -41.36 -20.60 52.78
N LYS A 6 -41.94 -21.30 53.76
CA LYS A 6 -41.23 -22.21 54.67
C LYS A 6 -41.54 -23.65 54.28
N ILE A 7 -40.50 -24.44 54.01
CA ILE A 7 -40.58 -25.90 53.91
C ILE A 7 -39.64 -26.46 54.98
N ASN A 8 -40.16 -27.30 55.88
CA ASN A 8 -39.40 -28.00 56.94
C ASN A 8 -38.52 -27.11 57.84
N GLY A 9 -39.03 -25.95 58.28
CA GLY A 9 -38.34 -25.11 59.26
C GLY A 9 -37.11 -24.34 58.74
N ILE A 10 -36.66 -24.60 57.51
CA ILE A 10 -35.56 -23.88 56.88
C ILE A 10 -36.14 -22.67 56.14
N VAL A 11 -35.91 -21.47 56.70
CA VAL A 11 -36.22 -20.21 56.01
C VAL A 11 -35.18 -20.03 54.90
N LEU A 12 -35.54 -20.36 53.67
CA LEU A 12 -34.74 -20.04 52.49
C LEU A 12 -34.79 -18.52 52.28
N ASN A 13 -33.79 -17.82 52.83
CA ASN A 13 -33.55 -16.42 52.54
C ASN A 13 -33.19 -16.25 51.05
N HIS A 14 -34.21 -16.02 50.23
CA HIS A 14 -34.09 -15.82 48.79
C HIS A 14 -33.18 -14.62 48.41
N GLU A 15 -32.93 -13.70 49.36
CA GLU A 15 -32.01 -12.58 49.18
C GLU A 15 -30.52 -13.00 49.25
N LEU A 16 -30.18 -14.01 50.05
CA LEU A 16 -28.80 -14.51 50.18
C LEU A 16 -28.34 -15.31 48.95
N THR A 17 -29.25 -16.00 48.26
CA THR A 17 -28.93 -16.77 47.05
C THR A 17 -28.78 -15.89 45.80
N LYS A 18 -29.53 -14.78 45.70
CA LYS A 18 -29.50 -13.86 44.56
C LYS A 18 -28.17 -13.12 44.45
N GLY A 19 -27.56 -12.74 45.58
CA GLY A 19 -26.22 -12.12 45.61
C GLY A 19 -25.12 -13.08 45.11
N ASN A 20 -25.17 -14.34 45.53
CA ASN A 20 -24.22 -15.37 45.12
C ASN A 20 -24.34 -15.75 43.64
N MET A 21 -25.56 -15.78 43.09
CA MET A 21 -25.77 -16.07 41.66
C MET A 21 -25.25 -14.94 40.77
N LYS A 22 -25.50 -13.67 41.12
CA LYS A 22 -24.95 -12.52 40.38
C LYS A 22 -23.43 -12.53 40.35
N ARG A 23 -22.79 -12.78 41.50
CA ARG A 23 -21.33 -12.89 41.59
C ARG A 23 -20.79 -14.03 40.72
N LYS A 24 -21.43 -15.20 40.72
CA LYS A 24 -21.06 -16.33 39.86
C LYS A 24 -21.16 -15.99 38.37
N ILE A 25 -22.25 -15.37 37.93
CA ILE A 25 -22.43 -14.94 36.53
C ILE A 25 -21.34 -13.94 36.14
N ILE A 26 -21.07 -12.94 36.99
CA ILE A 26 -19.99 -11.97 36.75
C ILE A 26 -18.63 -12.67 36.63
N MET A 27 -18.32 -13.62 37.50
CA MET A 27 -17.05 -14.38 37.41
C MET A 27 -16.96 -15.21 36.13
N ILE A 28 -18.07 -15.82 35.68
CA ILE A 28 -18.11 -16.57 34.41
C ILE A 28 -17.86 -15.61 33.24
N LEU A 29 -18.55 -14.46 33.19
CA LEU A 29 -18.36 -13.46 32.15
C LEU A 29 -16.93 -12.92 32.13
N LEU A 30 -16.34 -12.65 33.30
CA LEU A 30 -14.93 -12.23 33.40
C LEU A 30 -13.97 -13.32 32.91
N SER A 31 -14.25 -14.60 33.21
CA SER A 31 -13.43 -15.72 32.74
C SER A 31 -13.49 -15.86 31.22
N ILE A 32 -14.68 -15.70 30.62
CA ILE A 32 -14.86 -15.71 29.16
C ILE A 32 -14.13 -14.53 28.53
N LEU A 33 -14.24 -13.33 29.11
CA LEU A 33 -13.55 -12.13 28.64
C LEU A 33 -12.03 -12.30 28.71
N LEU A 34 -11.51 -12.87 29.80
CA LEU A 34 -10.08 -13.14 29.98
C LEU A 34 -9.58 -14.14 28.94
N LEU A 35 -10.32 -15.24 28.73
CA LEU A 35 -9.98 -16.23 27.70
C LEU A 35 -9.97 -15.58 26.30
N TRP A 36 -10.98 -14.77 26.00
CA TRP A 36 -11.04 -14.02 24.75
C TRP A 36 -9.87 -13.05 24.59
N ALA A 37 -9.46 -12.36 25.66
CA ALA A 37 -8.30 -11.47 25.63
C ALA A 37 -6.99 -12.23 25.38
N LEU A 38 -6.82 -13.42 25.98
CA LEU A 38 -5.66 -14.28 25.72
C LEU A 38 -5.60 -14.75 24.26
N VAL A 39 -6.74 -15.19 23.70
CA VAL A 39 -6.83 -15.57 22.28
C VAL A 39 -6.53 -14.37 21.37
N THR A 40 -7.09 -13.20 21.69
CA THR A 40 -6.84 -11.95 20.96
C THR A 40 -5.37 -11.57 20.98
N LEU A 41 -4.71 -11.69 22.13
CA LEU A 41 -3.28 -11.41 22.28
C LEU A 41 -2.43 -12.40 21.47
N TYR A 42 -2.79 -13.69 21.48
CA TYR A 42 -2.13 -14.70 20.66
C TYR A 42 -2.16 -14.34 19.17
N PHE A 43 -3.33 -14.00 18.64
CA PHE A 43 -3.46 -13.59 17.23
C PHE A 43 -2.76 -12.25 16.95
N TYR A 44 -2.83 -11.29 17.87
CA TYR A 44 -2.08 -10.04 17.75
C TYR A 44 -0.58 -10.31 17.56
N CYS A 45 0.00 -11.21 18.37
CA CYS A 45 1.40 -11.60 18.26
C CYS A 45 1.72 -12.28 16.92
N GLN A 46 0.80 -13.05 16.34
CA GLN A 46 0.99 -13.64 15.01
C GLN A 46 1.04 -12.61 13.87
N HIS A 47 0.45 -11.43 14.05
CA HIS A 47 0.52 -10.35 13.08
C HIS A 47 1.77 -9.48 13.21
N LEU A 48 2.61 -9.72 14.22
CA LEU A 48 3.87 -9.01 14.39
C LEU A 48 4.89 -9.52 13.38
N HIS A 49 5.30 -8.65 12.47
CA HIS A 49 6.36 -8.94 11.52
C HIS A 49 7.33 -7.77 11.42
N LYS A 50 8.58 -8.09 11.11
CA LYS A 50 9.66 -7.12 10.96
C LYS A 50 10.06 -7.05 9.50
N VAL A 51 10.21 -5.82 9.01
CA VAL A 51 10.70 -5.57 7.65
C VAL A 51 12.01 -4.80 7.79
N LYS A 52 13.06 -5.31 7.14
CA LYS A 52 14.28 -4.54 6.96
C LYS A 52 14.12 -3.70 5.70
N ARG A 53 14.52 -2.43 5.75
CA ARG A 53 14.45 -1.51 4.62
C ARG A 53 15.66 -0.61 4.52
N ILE A 54 15.99 -0.19 3.32
CA ILE A 54 17.00 0.83 3.01
C ILE A 54 16.31 1.88 2.13
N PRO A 55 16.11 3.11 2.64
CA PRO A 55 15.74 4.23 1.78
C PRO A 55 16.94 4.59 0.90
N LEU A 56 16.78 4.49 -0.42
CA LEU A 56 17.86 4.75 -1.37
C LEU A 56 17.83 6.23 -1.81
N TYR A 57 16.73 6.68 -2.41
CA TYR A 57 16.57 8.06 -2.93
C TYR A 57 17.71 8.51 -3.84
N GLU A 58 18.24 7.58 -4.63
CA GLU A 58 19.36 7.82 -5.55
C GLU A 58 18.84 7.84 -6.99
N ASN A 59 19.45 8.67 -7.83
CA ASN A 59 19.12 8.77 -9.25
C ASN A 59 20.40 8.46 -10.06
N TYR A 60 20.28 7.55 -11.02
CA TYR A 60 21.38 7.11 -11.88
C TYR A 60 21.05 7.37 -13.34
N GLN A 61 21.95 8.06 -14.04
CA GLN A 61 21.81 8.27 -15.48
C GLN A 61 22.34 7.03 -16.22
N ILE A 62 21.46 6.33 -16.94
CA ILE A 62 21.73 5.11 -17.70
C ILE A 62 21.38 5.39 -19.17
N GLY A 63 22.41 5.72 -19.96
CA GLY A 63 22.19 6.25 -21.31
C GLY A 63 21.37 7.53 -21.25
N ASP A 64 20.21 7.54 -21.88
CA ASP A 64 19.24 8.64 -21.87
C ASP A 64 18.06 8.44 -20.92
N THR A 65 18.11 7.37 -20.11
CA THR A 65 17.11 7.08 -19.09
C THR A 65 17.67 7.37 -17.70
N THR A 66 16.90 8.03 -16.87
CA THR A 66 17.22 8.22 -15.45
C THR A 66 16.53 7.13 -14.64
N VAL A 67 17.30 6.29 -13.95
CA VAL A 67 16.78 5.28 -13.02
C VAL A 67 16.80 5.84 -11.61
N CYS A 68 15.62 6.00 -11.03
CA CYS A 68 15.38 6.58 -9.72
C CYS A 68 15.08 5.47 -8.71
N LEU A 69 16.06 5.11 -7.89
CA LEU A 69 15.92 4.12 -6.83
C LEU A 69 15.29 4.73 -5.58
N ARG A 70 14.33 4.04 -4.96
CA ARG A 70 13.57 4.59 -3.83
C ARG A 70 13.70 3.77 -2.57
N GLU A 71 13.43 2.48 -2.64
CA GLU A 71 13.46 1.63 -1.46
C GLU A 71 13.94 0.23 -1.84
N LEU A 72 14.82 -0.33 -1.02
CA LEU A 72 15.07 -1.77 -0.96
C LEU A 72 14.47 -2.29 0.34
N ARG A 73 13.69 -3.37 0.26
CA ARG A 73 13.16 -4.07 1.44
C ARG A 73 13.59 -5.51 1.43
N LEU A 74 13.69 -6.10 2.61
CA LEU A 74 13.89 -7.52 2.81
C LEU A 74 12.85 -7.98 3.85
N ILE A 75 12.00 -8.90 3.43
CA ILE A 75 10.99 -9.53 4.27
C ILE A 75 11.27 -11.02 4.36
N ASN A 76 11.02 -11.61 5.53
CA ASN A 76 11.21 -13.04 5.76
C ASN A 76 9.89 -13.77 5.94
N TYR A 77 8.80 -13.20 5.44
CA TYR A 77 7.47 -13.77 5.56
C TYR A 77 6.73 -13.69 4.23
N GLU A 78 5.83 -14.65 4.04
CA GLU A 78 4.86 -14.66 2.93
C GLU A 78 3.45 -14.65 3.50
N GLN A 79 2.57 -13.86 2.89
CA GLN A 79 1.17 -13.84 3.28
C GLN A 79 0.46 -15.06 2.69
N ILE A 80 -0.22 -15.83 3.53
CA ILE A 80 -1.03 -16.98 3.07
C ILE A 80 -2.24 -16.43 2.29
N PRO A 81 -2.31 -16.68 0.96
CA PRO A 81 -3.41 -16.16 0.16
C PRO A 81 -4.74 -16.71 0.66
N LEU A 82 -5.81 -15.96 0.40
CA LEU A 82 -7.16 -16.50 0.55
C LEU A 82 -7.44 -17.38 -0.67
N GLU A 83 -7.75 -18.65 -0.45
CA GLU A 83 -8.23 -19.52 -1.52
C GLU A 83 -9.64 -19.07 -1.92
N TYR A 84 -9.76 -18.46 -3.09
CA TYR A 84 -11.03 -17.93 -3.59
C TYR A 84 -11.97 -19.03 -4.11
N ASP A 85 -11.41 -20.16 -4.55
CA ASP A 85 -12.19 -21.26 -5.11
C ASP A 85 -12.97 -22.02 -4.04
N ASN A 86 -12.48 -22.00 -2.79
CA ASN A 86 -13.10 -22.64 -1.63
C ASN A 86 -13.16 -21.66 -0.46
N LEU A 87 -13.97 -20.59 -0.61
CA LEU A 87 -14.16 -19.64 0.48
C LEU A 87 -14.74 -20.36 1.71
N PRO A 88 -14.11 -20.25 2.89
CA PRO A 88 -14.67 -20.79 4.11
C PRO A 88 -16.06 -20.21 4.41
N TRP A 89 -16.94 -21.00 5.03
CA TRP A 89 -18.33 -20.61 5.37
C TRP A 89 -18.44 -19.25 6.07
N TYR A 90 -17.45 -18.89 6.90
CA TYR A 90 -17.46 -17.61 7.61
C TYR A 90 -17.22 -16.43 6.66
N ILE A 91 -16.49 -16.61 5.55
CA ILE A 91 -16.35 -15.56 4.53
C ILE A 91 -17.67 -15.41 3.76
N GLU A 92 -18.37 -16.51 3.48
CA GLU A 92 -19.67 -16.46 2.79
C GLU A 92 -20.72 -15.64 3.55
N LEU A 93 -20.62 -15.60 4.89
CA LEU A 93 -21.47 -14.76 5.73
C LEU A 93 -21.45 -13.28 5.30
N THR A 94 -20.35 -12.79 4.73
CA THR A 94 -20.24 -11.41 4.24
C THR A 94 -21.27 -11.06 3.17
N ARG A 95 -21.74 -12.04 2.38
CA ARG A 95 -22.79 -11.85 1.37
C ARG A 95 -24.15 -11.50 1.97
N HIS A 96 -24.36 -11.83 3.23
CA HIS A 96 -25.62 -11.59 3.96
C HIS A 96 -25.53 -10.40 4.92
N LEU A 97 -24.36 -9.79 5.07
CA LEU A 97 -24.18 -8.62 5.93
C LEU A 97 -24.59 -7.34 5.19
N PRO A 98 -25.23 -6.37 5.88
CA PRO A 98 -25.36 -5.02 5.38
C PRO A 98 -24.00 -4.44 4.97
N GLN A 99 -23.96 -3.68 3.88
CA GLN A 99 -22.73 -3.11 3.32
C GLN A 99 -21.80 -2.42 4.36
N PRO A 100 -22.31 -1.66 5.35
CA PRO A 100 -21.45 -1.05 6.37
C PRO A 100 -20.72 -2.05 7.29
N LEU A 101 -21.24 -3.28 7.41
CA LEU A 101 -20.70 -4.32 8.30
C LEU A 101 -19.75 -5.29 7.61
N ILE A 102 -19.76 -5.34 6.27
CA ILE A 102 -18.90 -6.25 5.49
C ILE A 102 -17.42 -6.02 5.82
N MET A 103 -16.93 -4.78 5.73
CA MET A 103 -15.51 -4.47 5.96
C MET A 103 -15.08 -4.65 7.43
N PRO A 104 -15.84 -4.19 8.45
CA PRO A 104 -15.55 -4.51 9.84
C PRO A 104 -15.48 -6.02 10.12
N TYR A 105 -16.43 -6.78 9.59
CA TYR A 105 -16.44 -8.24 9.73
C TYR A 105 -15.22 -8.87 9.05
N PHE A 106 -14.90 -8.46 7.82
CA PHE A 106 -13.73 -8.93 7.09
C PHE A 106 -12.42 -8.65 7.84
N LYS A 107 -12.30 -7.46 8.45
CA LYS A 107 -11.16 -7.13 9.33
C LYS A 107 -11.12 -8.02 10.58
N MET A 108 -12.26 -8.30 11.20
CA MET A 108 -12.31 -9.18 12.36
C MET A 108 -11.85 -10.61 12.01
N ILE A 109 -12.39 -11.22 10.95
CA ILE A 109 -12.01 -12.59 10.57
C ILE A 109 -10.55 -12.69 10.14
N THR A 110 -10.03 -11.67 9.44
CA THR A 110 -8.61 -11.65 9.02
C THR A 110 -7.67 -11.43 10.21
N PHE A 111 -8.12 -10.80 11.29
CA PHE A 111 -7.35 -10.71 12.53
C PHE A 111 -7.21 -12.08 13.20
N TYR A 112 -8.28 -12.87 13.28
CA TYR A 112 -8.24 -14.21 13.87
C TYR A 112 -7.80 -15.32 12.90
N ARG A 113 -7.11 -14.96 11.81
CA ARG A 113 -6.53 -15.90 10.85
C ARG A 113 -5.01 -15.88 10.93
N HIS A 114 -4.42 -17.08 10.94
CA HIS A 114 -2.99 -17.24 10.72
C HIS A 114 -2.65 -16.82 9.28
N SER A 115 -1.94 -15.69 9.14
CA SER A 115 -1.83 -15.00 7.85
C SER A 115 -0.44 -15.03 7.25
N TYR A 116 0.59 -15.50 7.97
CA TYR A 116 1.98 -15.39 7.55
C TYR A 116 2.76 -16.67 7.78
N VAL A 117 3.56 -17.07 6.80
CA VAL A 117 4.59 -18.10 6.93
C VAL A 117 5.94 -17.41 7.00
N PHE A 118 6.73 -17.71 8.04
CA PHE A 118 8.06 -17.11 8.23
C PHE A 118 9.16 -18.08 7.79
N ASN A 119 10.24 -17.52 7.26
CA ASN A 119 11.48 -18.22 6.95
C ASN A 119 12.62 -17.60 7.79
N ASP A 120 13.34 -18.44 8.54
CA ASP A 120 14.38 -17.99 9.46
C ASP A 120 15.77 -17.88 8.80
N GLU A 121 15.93 -18.42 7.59
CA GLU A 121 17.21 -18.46 6.87
C GLU A 121 17.26 -17.43 5.74
N TYR A 122 16.16 -17.32 4.99
CA TYR A 122 16.07 -16.50 3.79
C TYR A 122 14.85 -15.60 3.78
N GLY A 123 14.91 -14.58 2.95
CA GLY A 123 13.81 -13.68 2.68
C GLY A 123 13.68 -13.33 1.20
N THR A 124 12.67 -12.51 0.94
CA THR A 124 12.40 -11.91 -0.35
C THR A 124 12.78 -10.43 -0.29
N ALA A 125 13.70 -10.04 -1.16
CA ALA A 125 14.09 -8.66 -1.35
C ALA A 125 13.21 -8.00 -2.41
N TYR A 126 12.74 -6.79 -2.13
CA TYR A 126 11.96 -5.98 -3.06
C TYR A 126 12.70 -4.66 -3.31
N LEU A 127 13.19 -4.48 -4.53
CA LEU A 127 13.73 -3.21 -5.00
C LEU A 127 12.65 -2.43 -5.72
N GLN A 128 12.56 -1.14 -5.41
CA GLN A 128 11.57 -0.27 -6.02
C GLN A 128 12.15 1.04 -6.49
N GLY A 129 11.57 1.52 -7.58
CA GLY A 129 11.92 2.79 -8.15
C GLY A 129 11.06 3.11 -9.35
N TYR A 130 11.54 4.07 -10.10
CA TYR A 130 10.98 4.42 -11.40
C TYR A 130 12.08 4.81 -12.37
N ALA A 131 11.82 4.68 -13.67
CA ALA A 131 12.68 5.13 -14.73
C ALA A 131 12.00 6.27 -15.49
N ILE A 132 12.78 7.24 -15.94
CA ILE A 132 12.33 8.40 -16.69
C ILE A 132 13.12 8.45 -17.99
N SER A 133 12.42 8.58 -19.11
CA SER A 133 13.04 8.86 -20.41
C SER A 133 12.86 10.34 -20.76
N LYS A 134 13.92 10.99 -21.24
CA LYS A 134 13.79 12.34 -21.83
C LYS A 134 13.11 12.32 -23.20
N ASP A 135 13.18 11.20 -23.89
CA ASP A 135 12.52 11.00 -25.17
C ASP A 135 11.06 10.56 -24.93
N GLU A 136 10.12 11.48 -25.22
CA GLU A 136 8.66 11.29 -25.10
C GLU A 136 8.11 10.21 -26.05
N THR A 137 8.86 9.87 -27.11
CA THR A 137 8.47 8.80 -28.04
C THR A 137 8.83 7.41 -27.52
N ARG A 138 9.58 7.33 -26.42
CA ARG A 138 9.90 6.05 -25.77
C ARG A 138 8.77 5.57 -24.90
N ILE A 139 7.78 4.97 -25.57
CA ILE A 139 6.82 4.09 -24.92
C ILE A 139 7.63 2.97 -24.24
N PHE A 140 7.58 2.90 -22.91
CA PHE A 140 8.06 1.76 -22.13
C PHE A 140 7.13 0.57 -22.37
N GLY A 141 7.22 -0.01 -23.57
CA GLY A 141 6.57 -1.26 -23.90
C GLY A 141 7.22 -2.43 -23.16
N PRO A 142 6.50 -3.54 -22.97
CA PRO A 142 6.96 -4.70 -22.21
C PRO A 142 8.28 -5.32 -22.73
N ASP A 143 8.65 -5.06 -23.99
CA ASP A 143 9.83 -5.66 -24.63
C ASP A 143 11.07 -4.75 -24.66
N LYS A 144 11.04 -3.53 -24.10
CA LYS A 144 12.01 -2.50 -24.49
C LYS A 144 12.42 -1.55 -23.35
N LYS A 145 13.60 -1.82 -22.75
CA LYS A 145 14.86 -1.03 -22.91
C LYS A 145 15.78 -1.12 -21.70
N ILE A 146 15.24 -1.33 -20.49
CA ILE A 146 16.05 -1.52 -19.28
C ILE A 146 15.52 -2.69 -18.47
N ASP A 147 16.40 -3.65 -18.19
CA ASP A 147 16.14 -4.71 -17.21
C ASP A 147 16.85 -4.36 -15.91
N ILE A 148 16.13 -4.45 -14.79
CA ILE A 148 16.67 -4.18 -13.46
C ILE A 148 16.49 -5.42 -12.61
N TRP A 149 17.55 -5.89 -11.98
CA TRP A 149 17.48 -7.03 -11.05
C TRP A 149 18.44 -6.86 -9.87
N LEU A 150 18.21 -7.67 -8.83
CA LEU A 150 19.08 -7.76 -7.66
C LEU A 150 20.04 -8.94 -7.81
N ALA A 151 21.33 -8.68 -7.60
CA ALA A 151 22.37 -9.69 -7.60
C ALA A 151 23.06 -9.76 -6.23
N GLY A 152 23.43 -10.98 -5.85
CA GLY A 152 24.20 -11.26 -4.64
C GLY A 152 25.70 -11.29 -4.90
N PRO A 153 26.46 -12.00 -4.05
CA PRO A 153 27.87 -12.32 -4.29
C PRO A 153 28.10 -12.89 -5.68
N HIS A 154 29.19 -12.47 -6.33
CA HIS A 154 29.58 -12.91 -7.67
C HIS A 154 28.58 -12.57 -8.79
N GLU A 155 27.72 -11.59 -8.58
CA GLU A 155 26.81 -11.05 -9.61
C GLU A 155 25.76 -12.07 -10.09
N VAL A 156 25.56 -13.15 -9.34
CA VAL A 156 24.51 -14.12 -9.60
C VAL A 156 23.18 -13.49 -9.16
N GLY A 157 22.25 -13.39 -10.11
CA GLY A 157 20.91 -12.87 -9.86
C GLY A 157 20.13 -13.77 -8.89
N TYR A 158 19.44 -13.16 -7.92
CA TYR A 158 18.48 -13.89 -7.10
C TYR A 158 17.26 -14.31 -7.94
N LEU A 159 16.66 -15.46 -7.63
CA LEU A 159 15.50 -15.99 -8.38
C LEU A 159 14.34 -14.98 -8.34
N GLY A 160 13.71 -14.73 -9.49
CA GLY A 160 12.54 -13.84 -9.61
C GLY A 160 12.81 -12.39 -10.02
N GLY A 161 14.07 -12.05 -10.36
CA GLY A 161 14.59 -10.69 -10.61
C GLY A 161 13.97 -9.85 -11.72
N ASN A 162 12.79 -10.17 -12.24
CA ASN A 162 12.18 -9.39 -13.32
C ASN A 162 11.37 -8.22 -12.76
N SER A 163 11.57 -7.03 -13.33
CA SER A 163 10.76 -5.85 -13.04
C SER A 163 9.32 -6.10 -13.48
N THR A 164 8.37 -6.15 -12.55
CA THR A 164 6.95 -6.19 -12.89
C THR A 164 6.47 -4.79 -13.25
N MET A 165 5.98 -4.67 -14.49
CA MET A 165 5.45 -3.44 -15.07
C MET A 165 3.99 -3.25 -14.65
N GLN A 166 3.67 -2.11 -14.03
CA GLN A 166 2.27 -1.77 -13.75
C GLN A 166 1.67 -0.95 -14.90
N ARG A 167 0.49 -1.39 -15.33
CA ARG A 167 -0.23 -1.03 -16.56
C ARG A 167 -0.93 0.34 -16.46
N TYR A 168 -0.21 1.41 -16.12
CA TYR A 168 -0.69 2.75 -16.41
C TYR A 168 -0.18 3.12 -17.79
N GLU A 169 -1.04 3.70 -18.64
CA GLU A 169 -0.56 4.34 -19.85
C GLU A 169 0.41 5.45 -19.42
N SER A 170 1.67 5.31 -19.83
CA SER A 170 2.68 6.31 -19.57
C SER A 170 3.55 6.51 -20.79
N ASP A 171 3.86 7.78 -21.03
CA ASP A 171 4.57 8.20 -22.24
C ASP A 171 6.08 8.00 -22.09
N ASN A 172 6.62 8.45 -20.96
CA ASN A 172 8.06 8.56 -20.72
C ASN A 172 8.41 8.38 -19.23
N PHE A 173 7.54 7.71 -18.48
CA PHE A 173 7.73 7.41 -17.07
C PHE A 173 7.38 5.93 -16.80
N TYR A 174 8.16 5.24 -15.98
CA TYR A 174 7.97 3.80 -15.74
C TYR A 174 8.21 3.43 -14.28
N PHE A 175 7.29 2.70 -13.65
CA PHE A 175 7.54 2.10 -12.34
C PHE A 175 8.12 0.70 -12.49
N PHE A 176 9.09 0.38 -11.64
CA PHE A 176 9.53 -0.99 -11.47
C PHE A 176 9.46 -1.44 -10.02
N SER A 177 9.16 -2.72 -9.87
CA SER A 177 9.39 -3.48 -8.66
C SER A 177 10.12 -4.76 -9.06
N CYS A 178 11.32 -4.96 -8.54
CA CYS A 178 12.12 -6.16 -8.76
C CYS A 178 12.08 -7.02 -7.51
N GLU A 179 11.88 -8.32 -7.68
CA GLU A 179 11.81 -9.29 -6.59
C GLU A 179 13.06 -10.19 -6.63
N GLY A 180 13.76 -10.34 -5.51
CA GLY A 180 14.83 -11.32 -5.35
C GLY A 180 14.46 -12.30 -4.26
N ARG A 181 14.25 -13.57 -4.59
CA ARG A 181 13.94 -14.64 -3.62
C ARG A 181 15.21 -15.29 -3.08
N ASN A 182 15.08 -15.95 -1.93
CA ASN A 182 16.16 -16.67 -1.26
C ASN A 182 17.37 -15.78 -0.91
N VAL A 183 17.12 -14.51 -0.59
CA VAL A 183 18.16 -13.59 -0.12
C VAL A 183 18.46 -13.92 1.34
N PRO A 184 19.72 -14.16 1.75
CA PRO A 184 20.05 -14.37 3.16
C PRO A 184 19.54 -13.21 4.02
N LEU A 185 19.05 -13.48 5.24
CA LEU A 185 18.49 -12.42 6.11
C LEU A 185 19.50 -11.35 6.51
N ASN A 186 20.80 -11.66 6.45
CA ASN A 186 21.90 -10.74 6.70
C ASN A 186 22.89 -10.76 5.52
N PRO A 187 22.49 -10.22 4.35
CA PRO A 187 23.38 -10.21 3.20
C PRO A 187 24.54 -9.26 3.48
N THR A 188 25.76 -9.67 3.13
CA THR A 188 26.97 -8.84 3.26
C THR A 188 27.12 -7.87 2.09
N GLU A 189 26.61 -8.26 0.91
CA GLU A 189 26.64 -7.48 -0.30
C GLU A 189 25.36 -7.69 -1.10
N LEU A 190 24.88 -6.62 -1.74
CA LEU A 190 23.86 -6.65 -2.77
C LEU A 190 24.23 -5.61 -3.83
N THR A 191 24.05 -5.98 -5.09
CA THR A 191 24.28 -5.11 -6.23
C THR A 191 22.99 -5.01 -7.02
N ILE A 192 22.62 -3.79 -7.42
CA ILE A 192 21.57 -3.60 -8.41
C ILE A 192 22.23 -3.65 -9.77
N MET A 193 21.72 -4.55 -10.60
CA MET A 193 22.16 -4.70 -11.97
C MET A 193 21.14 -4.03 -12.87
N VAL A 194 21.63 -3.22 -13.81
CA VAL A 194 20.80 -2.52 -14.78
C VAL A 194 21.35 -2.83 -16.17
N ASN A 195 20.62 -3.58 -16.98
CA ASN A 195 20.96 -3.83 -18.39
C ASN A 195 20.22 -2.82 -19.26
N ASP A 196 20.96 -1.94 -19.93
CA ASP A 196 20.41 -1.11 -20.98
C ASP A 196 20.44 -1.89 -22.30
N LYS A 197 19.28 -2.39 -22.72
CA LYS A 197 19.09 -3.18 -23.94
C LYS A 197 19.34 -2.39 -25.23
N ILE A 198 19.40 -1.05 -25.17
CA ILE A 198 19.59 -0.22 -26.37
C ILE A 198 21.05 -0.21 -26.77
N ASN A 199 21.93 0.05 -25.80
CA ASN A 199 23.38 0.07 -26.02
C ASN A 199 24.04 -1.26 -25.62
N ASN A 200 23.26 -2.22 -25.12
CA ASN A 200 23.70 -3.52 -24.62
C ASN A 200 24.81 -3.40 -23.56
N LYS A 201 24.61 -2.48 -22.60
CA LYS A 201 25.56 -2.26 -21.50
C LYS A 201 24.92 -2.59 -20.15
N ASP A 202 25.71 -3.30 -19.34
CA ASP A 202 25.38 -3.57 -17.95
C ASP A 202 26.00 -2.52 -17.02
N TYR A 203 25.19 -2.03 -16.09
CA TYR A 203 25.60 -1.11 -15.05
C TYR A 203 25.44 -1.79 -13.70
N LYS A 204 26.45 -1.64 -12.85
CA LYS A 204 26.52 -2.23 -11.51
C LYS A 204 26.44 -1.13 -10.48
N LEU A 205 25.41 -1.16 -9.65
CA LEU A 205 25.17 -0.16 -8.61
C LEU A 205 25.31 -0.86 -7.25
N PRO A 206 26.49 -0.81 -6.61
CA PRO A 206 26.70 -1.46 -5.32
C PRO A 206 25.90 -0.74 -4.23
N LEU A 207 25.21 -1.51 -3.39
CA LEU A 207 24.38 -0.95 -2.32
C LEU A 207 25.12 -0.89 -0.98
N LYS A 208 24.97 0.24 -0.29
CA LYS A 208 25.37 0.36 1.12
C LYS A 208 24.26 -0.20 2.01
N LEU A 209 24.52 -1.36 2.62
CA LEU A 209 23.52 -2.13 3.38
C LEU A 209 23.28 -1.60 4.80
N ASN A 210 22.75 -0.38 4.90
CA ASN A 210 22.40 0.26 6.17
C ASN A 210 20.93 -0.01 6.54
N TRP A 211 20.64 -1.26 6.92
CA TRP A 211 19.28 -1.71 7.18
C TRP A 211 18.60 -0.97 8.35
N GLN A 212 17.41 -0.44 8.10
CA GLN A 212 16.47 -0.01 9.14
C GLN A 212 15.43 -1.09 9.36
N THR A 213 15.21 -1.50 10.60
CA THR A 213 14.14 -2.46 10.94
C THR A 213 12.89 -1.73 11.38
N LYS A 214 11.75 -2.04 10.75
CA LYS A 214 10.44 -1.54 11.18
C LYS A 214 9.52 -2.71 11.52
N THR A 215 8.85 -2.60 12.66
CA THR A 215 7.85 -3.58 13.10
C THR A 215 6.46 -3.13 12.65
N TYR A 216 5.72 -4.07 12.09
CA TYR A 216 4.35 -3.89 11.65
C TYR A 216 3.43 -4.85 12.43
N THR A 217 2.19 -4.44 12.57
CA THR A 217 1.14 -5.18 13.28
C THR A 217 -0.12 -5.23 12.43
N PHE A 218 -1.14 -5.94 12.90
CA PHE A 218 -2.44 -5.93 12.22
C PHE A 218 -3.04 -4.53 12.05
N PHE A 219 -2.82 -3.65 13.04
CA PHE A 219 -3.36 -2.29 13.09
C PHE A 219 -2.42 -1.26 12.47
N ASN A 220 -1.12 -1.52 12.48
CA ASN A 220 -0.10 -0.72 11.79
C ASN A 220 0.47 -1.56 10.65
N ARG A 221 -0.28 -1.63 9.55
CA ARG A 221 0.09 -2.44 8.39
C ARG A 221 1.18 -1.76 7.58
N GLN A 222 1.99 -2.58 6.92
CA GLN A 222 2.88 -2.08 5.89
C GLN A 222 2.04 -1.50 4.75
N THR A 223 2.38 -0.30 4.29
CA THR A 223 1.82 0.25 3.05
C THR A 223 2.21 -0.67 1.91
N SER A 224 1.27 -0.93 1.00
CA SER A 224 1.54 -1.85 -0.10
C SER A 224 2.71 -1.33 -0.91
N HIS A 225 3.43 -2.25 -1.54
CA HIS A 225 4.73 -1.96 -2.12
C HIS A 225 4.69 -0.75 -3.06
N TYR A 226 3.60 -0.56 -3.79
CA TYR A 226 3.46 0.46 -4.82
C TYR A 226 3.07 1.86 -4.31
N GLN A 227 2.56 1.98 -3.08
CA GLN A 227 1.91 3.22 -2.62
C GLN A 227 2.84 4.42 -2.48
N ASN A 228 4.10 4.21 -2.13
CA ASN A 228 5.03 5.31 -1.87
C ASN A 228 5.69 5.82 -3.16
N CYS A 229 5.91 4.93 -4.13
CA CYS A 229 6.59 5.27 -5.36
C CYS A 229 5.62 5.73 -6.45
N ASN A 230 4.32 5.47 -6.34
CA ASN A 230 3.35 5.82 -7.38
C ASN A 230 2.65 7.18 -7.10
N PRO A 231 2.82 8.22 -7.94
CA PRO A 231 2.16 9.52 -7.82
C PRO A 231 0.65 9.43 -8.04
N VAL A 232 0.15 8.42 -8.78
CA VAL A 232 -1.30 8.18 -8.91
C VAL A 232 -1.92 7.96 -7.53
N VAL A 233 -1.28 7.18 -6.67
CA VAL A 233 -1.76 6.91 -5.30
C VAL A 233 -1.87 8.20 -4.49
N LYS A 234 -0.98 9.18 -4.70
CA LYS A 234 -1.06 10.49 -4.02
C LYS A 234 -2.16 11.37 -4.55
N VAL A 235 -2.48 11.29 -5.83
CA VAL A 235 -3.64 11.96 -6.42
C VAL A 235 -4.93 11.32 -5.93
N GLU A 236 -5.01 9.99 -5.86
CA GLU A 236 -6.15 9.29 -5.26
C GLU A 236 -6.33 9.65 -3.78
N GLU A 237 -5.26 9.64 -3.00
CA GLU A 237 -5.27 10.07 -1.59
C GLU A 237 -5.78 11.50 -1.43
N PHE A 238 -5.38 12.40 -2.34
CA PHE A 238 -5.85 13.78 -2.37
C PHE A 238 -7.36 13.85 -2.61
N ILE A 239 -7.88 13.18 -3.64
CA ILE A 239 -9.31 13.16 -3.98
C ILE A 239 -10.12 12.63 -2.80
N ASP A 240 -9.69 11.50 -2.23
CA ASP A 240 -10.32 10.86 -1.08
C ASP A 240 -10.40 11.77 0.15
N LEU A 241 -9.36 12.57 0.40
CA LEU A 241 -9.34 13.51 1.52
C LEU A 241 -10.20 14.75 1.24
N GLN A 242 -10.26 15.19 -0.02
CA GLN A 242 -11.09 16.30 -0.46
C GLN A 242 -12.58 15.97 -0.30
N GLU A 243 -13.03 14.81 -0.77
CA GLU A 243 -14.42 14.35 -0.59
C GLU A 243 -14.83 14.23 0.89
N LYS A 244 -13.86 13.94 1.76
CA LYS A 244 -14.07 13.79 3.22
C LYS A 244 -13.91 15.11 3.99
N GLY A 245 -13.62 16.24 3.32
CA GLY A 245 -13.46 17.56 3.94
C GLY A 245 -12.25 17.67 4.89
N LYS A 246 -11.18 16.88 4.68
CA LYS A 246 -10.03 16.79 5.61
C LYS A 246 -8.89 17.73 5.21
N SER A 247 -9.13 19.04 5.31
CA SER A 247 -8.23 20.11 4.85
C SER A 247 -6.78 20.02 5.36
N GLU A 248 -6.57 19.73 6.65
CA GLU A 248 -5.22 19.66 7.24
C GLU A 248 -4.35 18.55 6.63
N LYS A 249 -4.92 17.35 6.45
CA LYS A 249 -4.19 16.22 5.86
C LYS A 249 -3.90 16.46 4.38
N LEU A 250 -4.82 17.14 3.72
CA LEU A 250 -4.70 17.44 2.31
C LEU A 250 -3.57 18.46 2.06
N ALA A 251 -3.40 19.46 2.93
CA ALA A 251 -2.26 20.37 2.89
C ALA A 251 -0.90 19.65 2.98
N GLN A 252 -0.82 18.51 3.68
CA GLN A 252 0.40 17.71 3.77
C GLN A 252 0.77 17.01 2.46
N LEU A 253 -0.16 16.85 1.51
CA LEU A 253 0.10 16.27 0.19
C LEU A 253 0.65 17.30 -0.81
N ILE A 254 0.52 18.59 -0.50
CA ILE A 254 0.98 19.69 -1.35
C ILE A 254 2.39 20.09 -0.93
N LEU A 255 3.23 20.47 -1.88
CA LEU A 255 4.54 21.06 -1.59
C LEU A 255 4.33 22.38 -0.86
N ALA A 256 4.89 22.54 0.34
CA ALA A 256 4.60 23.67 1.23
C ALA A 256 4.73 25.05 0.54
N GLU A 257 5.76 25.23 -0.27
CA GLU A 257 6.04 26.46 -1.04
C GLU A 257 4.99 26.75 -2.12
N ARG A 258 4.25 25.73 -2.57
CA ARG A 258 3.21 25.83 -3.59
C ARG A 258 1.80 25.88 -3.03
N LEU A 259 1.63 25.62 -1.73
CA LEU A 259 0.32 25.66 -1.06
C LEU A 259 -0.45 26.98 -1.32
N PRO A 260 0.18 28.17 -1.27
CA PRO A 260 -0.52 29.43 -1.55
C PRO A 260 -0.98 29.58 -3.01
N SER A 261 -0.37 28.83 -3.95
CA SER A 261 -0.65 28.91 -5.39
C SER A 261 -1.66 27.86 -5.89
N ILE A 262 -2.14 26.96 -5.02
CA ILE A 262 -3.13 25.95 -5.42
C ILE A 262 -4.49 26.60 -5.66
N SER A 263 -5.02 26.41 -6.87
CA SER A 263 -6.38 26.82 -7.22
C SER A 263 -7.40 25.84 -6.64
N TRP A 264 -7.89 26.12 -5.43
CA TRP A 264 -8.93 25.30 -4.79
C TRP A 264 -10.23 25.25 -5.60
N GLN A 265 -10.53 26.29 -6.38
CA GLN A 265 -11.68 26.32 -7.28
C GLN A 265 -11.62 25.19 -8.32
N ALA A 266 -10.42 24.81 -8.78
CA ALA A 266 -10.25 23.70 -9.70
C ALA A 266 -10.65 22.35 -9.09
N THR A 267 -10.74 22.25 -7.76
CA THR A 267 -11.13 21.02 -7.05
C THR A 267 -12.63 20.93 -6.75
N THR A 268 -13.39 21.99 -7.07
CA THR A 268 -14.83 22.08 -6.78
C THR A 268 -15.65 21.65 -8.01
N HIS A 269 -15.94 20.36 -8.12
CA HIS A 269 -16.78 19.79 -9.17
C HIS A 269 -17.30 18.39 -8.80
N ASP A 270 -18.33 17.92 -9.51
CA ASP A 270 -19.02 16.66 -9.18
C ASP A 270 -18.43 15.41 -9.88
N TYR A 271 -17.38 15.57 -10.68
CA TYR A 271 -16.75 14.45 -11.42
C TYR A 271 -15.98 13.46 -10.55
N TRP A 272 -15.72 13.77 -9.27
CA TRP A 272 -14.91 12.90 -8.38
C TRP A 272 -15.47 11.49 -8.21
N HIS A 273 -16.80 11.38 -8.29
CA HIS A 273 -17.53 10.13 -8.13
C HIS A 273 -17.64 9.31 -9.43
N LYS A 274 -17.20 9.87 -10.58
CA LYS A 274 -17.27 9.17 -11.86
C LYS A 274 -16.12 8.17 -12.01
N PRO A 275 -16.32 7.11 -12.82
CA PRO A 275 -15.22 6.30 -13.34
C PRO A 275 -14.10 7.16 -13.91
N LYS A 276 -12.85 6.72 -13.68
CA LYS A 276 -11.65 7.49 -13.98
C LYS A 276 -10.57 6.61 -14.61
N GLN A 277 -9.94 7.14 -15.66
CA GLN A 277 -8.70 6.62 -16.24
C GLN A 277 -7.57 7.59 -15.93
N MET A 278 -6.36 7.08 -15.70
CA MET A 278 -5.21 7.90 -15.35
C MET A 278 -4.02 7.61 -16.25
N ARG A 279 -3.40 8.68 -16.75
CA ARG A 279 -2.19 8.64 -17.59
C ARG A 279 -1.07 9.43 -16.94
N LEU A 280 0.15 8.92 -17.06
CA LEU A 280 1.34 9.53 -16.48
C LEU A 280 2.27 10.08 -17.56
N SER A 281 2.76 11.30 -17.35
CA SER A 281 3.75 11.93 -18.22
C SER A 281 4.81 12.64 -17.38
N TYR A 282 6.07 12.61 -17.81
CA TYR A 282 7.19 13.31 -17.21
C TYR A 282 7.52 14.58 -18.01
N TYR A 283 7.86 15.64 -17.28
CA TYR A 283 8.34 16.92 -17.79
C TYR A 283 9.67 17.25 -17.13
N GLU A 284 10.69 17.54 -17.94
CA GLU A 284 12.00 17.96 -17.42
C GLU A 284 11.88 19.24 -16.59
N LYS A 285 10.98 20.16 -16.98
CA LYS A 285 10.74 21.39 -16.26
C LYS A 285 9.29 21.85 -16.36
N TYR A 286 8.69 22.24 -15.23
CA TYR A 286 7.37 22.86 -15.18
C TYR A 286 7.32 23.94 -14.08
N GLN A 287 6.88 25.16 -14.44
CA GLN A 287 6.81 26.32 -13.54
C GLN A 287 8.09 26.55 -12.69
N GLY A 288 9.25 26.33 -13.31
CA GLY A 288 10.57 26.52 -12.68
C GLY A 288 11.07 25.33 -11.85
N LEU A 289 10.26 24.29 -11.62
CA LEU A 289 10.68 23.06 -10.94
C LEU A 289 11.14 22.04 -11.97
N ALA A 290 12.17 21.28 -11.62
CA ALA A 290 12.67 20.17 -12.41
C ALA A 290 11.94 18.86 -12.04
N ASP A 291 12.03 17.88 -12.93
CA ASP A 291 11.59 16.50 -12.73
C ASP A 291 10.12 16.37 -12.27
N VAL A 292 9.24 17.00 -13.04
CA VAL A 292 7.81 17.08 -12.71
C VAL A 292 7.05 15.95 -13.40
N ILE A 293 6.22 15.26 -12.64
CA ILE A 293 5.28 14.26 -13.17
C ILE A 293 3.89 14.86 -13.23
N SER A 294 3.19 14.66 -14.34
CA SER A 294 1.75 14.88 -14.41
C SER A 294 0.98 13.57 -14.31
N VAL A 295 -0.09 13.59 -13.54
CA VAL A 295 -1.17 12.61 -13.58
C VAL A 295 -2.35 13.27 -14.28
N ASN A 296 -2.66 12.85 -15.50
CA ASN A 296 -3.87 13.28 -16.20
C ASN A 296 -4.99 12.30 -15.87
N ILE A 297 -6.07 12.80 -15.28
CA ILE A 297 -7.26 12.03 -14.95
C ILE A 297 -8.33 12.34 -15.98
N THR A 298 -8.82 11.32 -16.67
CA THR A 298 -10.00 11.41 -17.53
C THR A 298 -11.20 10.83 -16.78
N PHE A 299 -12.22 11.65 -16.54
CA PHE A 299 -13.48 11.25 -15.93
C PHE A 299 -14.50 10.93 -17.01
N GLY A 300 -15.30 9.89 -16.82
CA GLY A 300 -16.20 9.44 -17.88
C GLY A 300 -17.09 8.29 -17.47
N GLU A 301 -17.51 7.52 -18.46
CA GLU A 301 -18.35 6.34 -18.31
C GLU A 301 -17.66 5.13 -18.92
N VAL A 302 -17.82 3.99 -18.24
CA VAL A 302 -17.38 2.68 -18.74
C VAL A 302 -18.56 2.12 -19.53
N ILE A 303 -18.46 2.15 -20.87
CA ILE A 303 -19.53 1.64 -21.75
C ILE A 303 -19.50 0.11 -21.74
N ASP A 304 -18.30 -0.45 -21.85
CA ASP A 304 -18.01 -1.86 -21.70
C ASP A 304 -16.62 -2.05 -21.03
N PRO A 305 -16.20 -3.28 -20.68
CA PRO A 305 -14.90 -3.52 -20.01
C PRO A 305 -13.65 -3.04 -20.78
N TYR A 306 -13.79 -2.70 -22.06
CA TYR A 306 -12.70 -2.29 -22.96
C TYR A 306 -12.86 -0.86 -23.49
N GLU A 307 -14.04 -0.25 -23.35
CA GLU A 307 -14.36 1.09 -23.86
C GLU A 307 -14.67 2.08 -22.74
N PHE A 308 -13.93 3.19 -22.73
CA PHE A 308 -14.10 4.30 -21.80
C PHE A 308 -14.41 5.60 -22.56
N HIS A 309 -15.55 6.21 -22.26
CA HIS A 309 -15.97 7.46 -22.87
C HIS A 309 -15.67 8.63 -21.92
N GLY A 310 -14.59 9.35 -22.20
CA GLY A 310 -14.17 10.53 -21.45
C GLY A 310 -15.13 11.71 -21.63
N GLN A 311 -15.51 12.35 -20.53
CA GLN A 311 -16.40 13.51 -20.48
C GLN A 311 -15.69 14.77 -19.99
N ALA A 312 -14.69 14.61 -19.13
CA ALA A 312 -13.85 15.69 -18.64
C ALA A 312 -12.45 15.17 -18.30
N GLN A 313 -11.48 16.08 -18.25
CA GLN A 313 -10.12 15.78 -17.85
C GLN A 313 -9.59 16.80 -16.84
N GLN A 314 -8.67 16.35 -15.98
CA GLN A 314 -7.94 17.23 -15.07
C GLN A 314 -6.52 16.72 -14.84
N LYS A 315 -5.57 17.65 -14.81
CA LYS A 315 -4.15 17.34 -14.62
C LYS A 315 -3.65 17.74 -13.24
N PHE A 316 -2.98 16.81 -12.57
CA PHE A 316 -2.23 17.05 -11.35
C PHE A 316 -0.74 17.04 -11.67
N TYR A 317 0.02 18.00 -11.15
CA TYR A 317 1.47 18.05 -11.29
C TYR A 317 2.10 17.77 -9.94
N LEU A 318 3.09 16.89 -9.92
CA LEU A 318 3.75 16.40 -8.72
C LEU A 318 5.28 16.41 -8.90
N VAL A 319 5.99 16.57 -7.78
CA VAL A 319 7.44 16.37 -7.70
C VAL A 319 7.76 15.37 -6.61
N ASP A 320 8.82 14.60 -6.80
CA ASP A 320 9.36 13.78 -5.72
C ASP A 320 10.16 14.67 -4.76
N HIS A 321 9.60 14.89 -3.57
CA HIS A 321 10.25 15.64 -2.53
C HIS A 321 10.74 14.69 -1.43
N ARG A 322 12.02 14.31 -1.50
CA ARG A 322 12.69 13.44 -0.52
C ARG A 322 12.00 12.07 -0.36
N GLY A 323 11.58 11.47 -1.47
CA GLY A 323 10.95 10.16 -1.46
C GLY A 323 9.45 10.15 -1.29
N THR A 324 8.81 11.31 -1.37
CA THR A 324 7.37 11.46 -1.26
C THR A 324 6.89 12.40 -2.35
N TRP A 325 5.96 11.93 -3.18
CA TRP A 325 5.31 12.77 -4.16
C TRP A 325 4.50 13.88 -3.50
N LYS A 326 4.76 15.11 -3.93
CA LYS A 326 4.05 16.32 -3.49
C LYS A 326 3.39 16.98 -4.67
N ILE A 327 2.12 17.33 -4.52
CA ILE A 327 1.36 18.10 -5.51
C ILE A 327 1.92 19.53 -5.53
N ILE A 328 2.22 20.03 -6.71
CA ILE A 328 2.72 21.39 -6.93
C ILE A 328 1.71 22.28 -7.65
N HIS A 329 0.81 21.69 -8.44
CA HIS A 329 -0.20 22.41 -9.20
C HIS A 329 -1.35 21.47 -9.57
N ILE A 330 -2.57 22.01 -9.63
CA ILE A 330 -3.78 21.31 -10.06
C ILE A 330 -4.38 22.16 -11.19
N GLY A 331 -4.42 21.58 -12.39
CA GLY A 331 -5.00 22.22 -13.56
C GLY A 331 -6.52 22.37 -13.44
N PRO A 332 -7.13 23.26 -14.24
CA PRO A 332 -8.58 23.37 -14.32
C PRO A 332 -9.20 22.06 -14.81
N LEU A 333 -10.47 21.86 -14.49
CA LEU A 333 -11.28 20.82 -15.11
C LEU A 333 -11.65 21.27 -16.54
N GLU A 334 -11.32 20.45 -17.53
CA GLU A 334 -11.62 20.69 -18.94
C GLU A 334 -12.68 19.68 -19.41
N LYS A 335 -13.75 20.14 -20.06
CA LYS A 335 -14.72 19.23 -20.70
C LYS A 335 -14.15 18.72 -22.03
N LEU A 336 -14.38 17.44 -22.33
CA LEU A 336 -13.93 16.79 -23.56
C LEU A 336 -14.96 16.86 -24.68
#